data_AF-A0A977KV93-F1
#
_entry.id   AF-A0A977KV93-F1
#
_cell.length_a   1.000
_cell.length_b   1.000
_cell.length_c   1.000
_cell.angle_alpha   90.00
_cell.angle_beta   90.00
_cell.angle_gamma   90.00
#
_symmetry.space_group_name_H-M   'P 1'
#
loop_
_entity.id
_entity.type
_entity.pdbx_description
1 polymer ?
#
loop_
_entity_poly.entity_id
_entity_poly.type
_entity_poly.pdbx_seq_one_letter_code
_entity_poly.pdbx_strand_id
1 'polypeptide(L)' 'MSGMAGKEVKNDLLENHGRKVALSYIQRLSEAVGSVVQAKEEAWSYAPPKEATVYTQVECKLEKGKNH' A
#
# COMPACT_ATOMS: atom_id res chain seq x y z
N MET A 1 -12.15 -16.64 -3.28
CA MET A 1 -10.80 -16.42 -3.85
C MET A 1 -9.84 -15.88 -2.77
N SER A 2 -9.49 -16.64 -1.72
CA SER A 2 -8.62 -16.14 -0.63
C SER A 2 -7.50 -17.12 -0.20
N GLY A 3 -7.23 -18.16 -0.99
CA GLY A 3 -6.28 -19.22 -0.61
C GLY A 3 -4.90 -19.19 -1.28
N MET A 4 -4.72 -18.43 -2.37
CA MET A 4 -3.51 -18.52 -3.20
C MET A 4 -2.34 -17.70 -2.63
N ALA A 5 -2.55 -16.42 -2.31
CA ALA A 5 -1.48 -15.50 -1.88
C ALA A 5 -0.71 -16.00 -0.64
N GLY A 6 -1.41 -16.49 0.39
CA GLY A 6 -0.73 -17.00 1.60
C GLY A 6 0.12 -18.26 1.31
N LYS A 7 -0.26 -19.06 0.31
CA LYS A 7 0.45 -20.27 -0.07
C LYS A 7 1.73 -19.94 -0.83
N GLU A 8 1.69 -18.92 -1.68
CA GLU A 8 2.84 -18.38 -2.40
C GLU A 8 3.87 -17.79 -1.43
N VAL A 9 3.45 -16.93 -0.50
CA VAL A 9 4.34 -16.36 0.53
C VAL A 9 4.97 -17.44 1.41
N LYS A 10 4.20 -18.48 1.77
CA LYS A 10 4.73 -19.62 2.52
C LYS A 10 5.82 -20.37 1.75
N ASN A 11 5.62 -20.57 0.44
CA ASN A 11 6.60 -21.24 -0.41
C ASN A 11 7.85 -20.36 -0.59
N ASP A 12 7.68 -19.06 -0.81
CA ASP A 12 8.79 -18.11 -0.90
C ASP A 12 9.63 -18.08 0.39
N LEU A 13 9.00 -18.01 1.57
CA LEU A 13 9.71 -18.09 2.85
C LEU A 13 10.50 -19.40 3.01
N LEU A 14 10.01 -20.50 2.44
CA LEU A 14 10.71 -21.78 2.47
C LEU A 14 11.88 -21.80 1.47
N GLU A 15 11.66 -21.33 0.25
CA GLU A 15 12.63 -21.41 -0.86
C GLU A 15 13.74 -20.37 -0.74
N ASN A 16 13.39 -19.12 -0.39
CA ASN A 16 14.31 -17.99 -0.30
C ASN A 16 15.02 -17.91 1.07
N HIS A 17 14.33 -18.32 2.13
CA HIS A 17 14.82 -18.14 3.51
C HIS A 17 14.96 -19.45 4.31
N GLY A 18 14.66 -20.62 3.70
CA GLY A 18 14.73 -21.91 4.38
C GLY A 18 13.73 -22.06 5.53
N ARG A 19 12.74 -21.16 5.63
CA ARG A 19 11.92 -21.02 6.82
C ARG A 19 10.56 -21.66 6.62
N LYS A 20 10.36 -22.80 7.30
CA LYS A 20 9.07 -23.50 7.30
C LYS A 20 8.09 -22.82 8.26
N VAL A 21 7.04 -22.21 7.71
CA VAL A 21 5.99 -21.55 8.47
C VAL A 21 4.62 -22.15 8.16
N ALA A 22 3.70 -22.09 9.13
CA ALA A 22 2.32 -22.52 8.93
C ALA A 22 1.55 -21.48 8.10
N LEU A 23 0.66 -21.93 7.20
CA LEU A 23 -0.17 -21.02 6.41
C LEU A 23 -1.08 -20.14 7.30
N SER A 24 -1.62 -20.73 8.36
CA SER A 24 -2.47 -20.03 9.34
C SER A 24 -1.73 -18.91 10.06
N TYR A 25 -0.41 -19.01 10.21
CA TYR A 25 0.40 -17.95 10.80
C TYR A 25 0.44 -16.71 9.89
N ILE A 26 0.65 -16.92 8.58
CA ILE A 26 0.65 -15.84 7.58
C ILE A 26 -0.74 -15.19 7.52
N GLN A 27 -1.80 -16.00 7.50
CA GLN A 27 -3.19 -15.51 7.47
C GLN A 27 -3.52 -14.63 8.68
N ARG A 28 -3.18 -15.08 9.89
CA ARG A 28 -3.41 -14.31 11.13
C ARG A 28 -2.66 -12.99 11.16
N LEU A 29 -1.43 -12.96 10.63
CA LEU A 29 -0.67 -11.71 10.51
C LEU A 29 -1.32 -10.76 9.52
N SER A 30 -1.77 -11.26 8.37
CA SER A 30 -2.49 -10.45 7.37
C SER A 30 -3.78 -9.86 7.94
N GLU A 31 -4.55 -10.64 8.69
CA GLU A 31 -5.77 -10.19 9.37
C GLU A 31 -5.47 -9.09 10.41
N ALA A 32 -4.46 -9.31 11.26
CA ALA A 32 -4.07 -8.35 12.28
C ALA A 32 -3.60 -7.02 11.67
N VAL A 33 -2.75 -7.06 10.64
CA VAL A 33 -2.29 -5.85 9.93
C VAL A 33 -3.46 -5.14 9.24
N GLY A 34 -4.35 -5.89 8.59
CA GLY A 34 -5.56 -5.33 7.97
C GLY A 34 -6.43 -4.59 8.98
N SER A 35 -6.61 -5.15 10.18
CA SER A 35 -7.36 -4.49 11.26
C SER A 35 -6.70 -3.18 11.72
N VAL A 36 -5.37 -3.12 11.80
CA VAL A 36 -4.65 -1.89 12.16
C VAL A 36 -4.80 -0.83 11.06
N VAL A 37 -4.66 -1.22 9.79
CA VAL A 37 -4.80 -0.30 8.65
C VAL A 37 -6.22 0.28 8.63
N GLN A 38 -7.24 -0.56 8.77
CA GLN A 38 -8.63 -0.11 8.81
C GLN A 38 -8.86 0.90 9.94
N ALA A 39 -8.38 0.62 11.15
CA ALA A 39 -8.48 1.54 12.28
C ALA A 39 -7.74 2.87 12.04
N LYS A 40 -6.64 2.85 11.27
CA LYS A 40 -5.89 4.06 10.91
C LYS A 40 -6.59 4.88 9.84
N GLU A 41 -7.22 4.25 8.85
CA GLU A 41 -8.03 4.94 7.83
C GLU A 41 -9.22 5.66 8.46
N GLU A 42 -9.90 5.02 9.42
CA GLU A 42 -11.00 5.64 10.18
C GLU A 42 -10.55 6.88 10.97
N ALA A 43 -9.29 6.90 11.43
CA ALA A 43 -8.71 8.01 12.19
C ALA A 43 -7.94 9.04 11.33
N TRP A 44 -7.86 8.83 10.01
CA TRP A 44 -7.03 9.66 9.14
C TRP A 44 -7.71 10.99 8.81
N SER A 45 -7.46 12.00 9.63
CA SER A 45 -7.80 13.39 9.32
C SER A 45 -6.58 14.10 8.73
N TYR A 46 -6.60 14.35 7.42
CA TYR A 46 -5.60 15.21 6.79
C TYR A 46 -5.93 16.67 7.13
N ALA A 47 -5.21 17.24 8.09
CA ALA A 47 -5.24 18.68 8.34
C ALA A 47 -4.16 19.34 7.48
N PRO A 48 -4.51 20.26 6.56
CA PRO A 48 -3.49 21.03 5.86
C PRO A 48 -2.65 21.81 6.88
N PRO A 49 -1.31 21.89 6.70
CA PRO A 49 -0.46 22.70 7.56
C PRO A 49 -1.00 24.13 7.64
N LYS A 50 -1.07 24.71 8.86
CA LYS A 50 -1.68 26.03 9.11
C LYS A 50 -0.98 27.18 8.39
N GLU A 51 0.22 26.94 7.87
CA GLU A 51 0.96 27.87 7.02
C GLU A 51 0.61 27.58 5.56
N ALA A 52 -0.60 27.97 5.17
CA ALA A 52 -1.01 28.03 3.78
C ALA A 52 -0.26 29.19 3.09
N THR A 53 1.03 28.98 2.80
CA THR A 53 1.75 29.81 1.85
C THR A 53 1.07 29.71 0.50
N VAL A 54 0.65 30.87 -0.01
CA VAL A 54 -0.01 31.11 -1.30
C VAL A 54 0.47 30.12 -2.37
N TYR A 55 -0.42 29.22 -2.79
CA TYR A 55 -0.17 28.37 -3.94
C TYR A 55 -0.47 29.20 -5.20
N THR A 56 0.54 29.46 -6.02
CA THR A 56 0.31 30.01 -7.36
C THR A 56 -0.12 28.85 -8.25
N GLN A 57 -1.36 28.86 -8.76
CA GLN A 57 -1.76 27.94 -9.82
C GLN A 57 -0.90 28.19 -11.05
N VAL A 58 -0.06 27.21 -11.39
CA VAL A 58 0.63 27.17 -12.67
C VAL A 58 -0.21 26.37 -13.65
N GLU A 59 -0.81 27.05 -14.63
CA GLU A 59 -1.41 26.38 -15.78
C GLU A 59 -0.28 25.87 -16.70
N CYS A 60 0.00 24.57 -16.63
CA CYS A 60 0.85 23.92 -17.62
C CYS A 60 0.05 23.70 -18.90
N LYS A 61 0.24 24.56 -19.91
CA LYS A 61 -0.22 24.28 -21.27
C LYS A 61 0.67 23.20 -21.88
N LEU A 62 0.07 22.05 -22.18
CA LEU A 62 0.71 21.02 -23.00
C LEU A 62 0.78 21.53 -24.45
N GLU A 63 1.95 21.98 -24.89
CA GLU A 63 2.19 22.21 -26.31
C GLU A 63 2.24 20.86 -27.03
N LYS A 64 1.28 20.64 -27.94
CA LYS A 64 1.31 19.46 -28.81
C LYS A 64 2.50 19.58 -29.75
N GLY A 65 3.49 18.71 -29.55
CA GLY A 65 4.62 18.52 -30.47
C GLY A 65 4.13 18.35 -31.90
N LYS A 66 4.69 19.18 -32.80
CA LYS A 66 4.45 19.15 -34.23
C LYS A 66 5.22 17.97 -34.81
N ASN A 67 4.54 16.86 -35.09
CA ASN A 67 5.12 15.74 -35.82
C ASN A 67 5.35 16.18 -37.28
N HIS A 68 6.61 16.24 -37.71
CA HIS A 68 7.03 16.15 -39.11
C HIS A 68 8.04 15.03 -39.23
#